data_AF-A0AAU9K3G1-F1
#
_entry.id   AF-A0AAU9K3G1-F1
#
_cell.length_a   1.000
_cell.length_b   1.000
_cell.length_c   1.000
_cell.angle_alpha   90.00
_cell.angle_beta   90.00
_cell.angle_gamma   90.00
#
_symmetry.space_group_name_H-M   'P 1'
#
loop_
_entity.id
_entity.type
_entity.pdbx_description
1 polymer ?
#
loop_
_entity_poly.entity_id
_entity_poly.type
_entity_poly.pdbx_seq_one_letter_code
_entity_poly.pdbx_strand_id
1 'polypeptide(L)'
;MLFKIVAILTLGWCLNLLIVDEKEPKEIFDSLEESYINIYIEYKILEELIKIEYEIDRDTIIIDLSSNIQSHFWISQLASRQRILHIINDDFNKGYSTWTFSLKPYPDRYINSLVNVLKNFNWSSGIVFLSDKNSWMKEKISKIFDNDFHYIIVESKTDISQVIDREVFRLGSYLYYLFTESNISEDIIQNLIRTNLLLKDSGILLSQESSYNTNFNGALILASKGQENTKSYEQETVQSLKNLFSQMFAAQNFNNTGNDINFIMKDILMSICESHFCANSFNLVNIQSGNRVIIGDSLSFSINDSIIFPCNSLLIPEPCKKIIKVSISNGSINPTTPPMPFTHTNYYGCYTAINQINTGQDLIENFMLSPSTFDCGVSEYNSTFMYNCFSKKFDDIGVMHFPSSFTPVVSGTMLTLPKLNHSIPLIAGMSNDDVLTLPQKYPFFSRTSFDYVYVAAQFIKVLYTMGWKNCAVLYQVEPLYTAMYQQFVETAEKYNMNILNREYLRAIPGDVNNYEALLNHTEIVQEVINSNARLLIMIMLADISIATMDLFYDLGLRNGDLIVLWAMPAWINTIYVPRSGGLAGYRRIWNLYPRT
;
A
#
# COMPACT_ATOMS: atom_id res chain seq x y z
N MET A 1 -29.52 12.51 -53.81
CA MET A 1 -30.91 12.01 -53.90
C MET A 1 -31.65 12.74 -52.79
N LEU A 2 -32.37 13.82 -53.13
CA LEU A 2 -33.11 14.61 -52.13
C LEU A 2 -34.39 13.84 -51.79
N PHE A 3 -34.56 13.47 -50.52
CA PHE A 3 -35.86 13.08 -50.01
C PHE A 3 -36.34 14.14 -49.03
N LYS A 4 -37.34 14.89 -49.48
CA LYS A 4 -38.20 15.74 -48.66
C LYS A 4 -39.44 14.92 -48.35
N ILE A 5 -39.73 14.60 -47.08
CA ILE A 5 -41.04 14.04 -46.71
C ILE A 5 -41.55 14.71 -45.44
N VAL A 6 -42.70 15.38 -45.62
CA VAL A 6 -43.58 16.02 -44.63
C VAL A 6 -44.66 15.00 -44.25
N ALA A 7 -45.01 14.85 -42.96
CA ALA A 7 -46.28 14.23 -42.54
C ALA A 7 -46.76 14.68 -41.15
N ILE A 8 -48.08 14.66 -40.99
CA ILE A 8 -48.94 15.51 -40.14
C ILE A 8 -49.90 14.61 -39.30
N LEU A 9 -50.44 15.17 -38.20
CA LEU A 9 -51.63 14.81 -37.36
C LEU A 9 -51.34 14.15 -35.99
N THR A 10 -51.99 14.46 -34.86
CA THR A 10 -52.89 15.55 -34.40
C THR A 10 -52.96 15.47 -32.87
N LEU A 11 -52.49 16.52 -32.18
CA LEU A 11 -53.26 17.37 -31.26
C LEU A 11 -52.30 18.44 -30.70
N GLY A 12 -52.45 19.69 -31.16
CA GLY A 12 -51.71 20.84 -30.63
C GLY A 12 -50.69 21.42 -31.60
N TRP A 13 -49.42 21.02 -31.52
CA TRP A 13 -48.29 21.67 -32.20
C TRP A 13 -47.42 20.59 -32.89
N CYS A 14 -46.97 20.82 -34.12
CA CYS A 14 -46.01 19.93 -34.81
C CYS A 14 -44.60 20.47 -34.51
N LEU A 15 -43.83 19.80 -33.66
CA LEU A 15 -42.40 20.10 -33.52
C LEU A 15 -41.62 19.31 -34.57
N ASN A 16 -40.82 19.99 -35.36
CA ASN A 16 -39.85 19.33 -36.23
C ASN A 16 -38.57 19.07 -35.41
N LEU A 17 -38.09 17.84 -35.36
CA LEU A 17 -36.83 17.49 -34.70
C LEU A 17 -35.76 17.20 -35.75
N LEU A 18 -34.67 17.97 -35.73
CA LEU A 18 -33.49 17.68 -36.54
C LEU A 18 -32.42 17.08 -35.62
N ILE A 19 -32.11 15.80 -35.80
CA ILE A 19 -31.08 15.12 -35.01
C ILE A 19 -29.79 15.05 -35.83
N VAL A 20 -28.71 15.59 -35.27
CA VAL A 20 -27.39 15.59 -35.89
C VAL A 20 -26.47 14.66 -35.11
N ASP A 21 -25.88 13.68 -35.78
CA ASP A 21 -24.94 12.72 -35.19
C ASP A 21 -23.88 12.31 -36.24
N GLU A 22 -22.71 11.92 -35.78
CA GLU A 22 -21.62 11.36 -36.58
C GLU A 22 -21.83 9.88 -36.90
N LYS A 23 -22.60 9.15 -36.09
CA LYS A 23 -22.99 7.74 -36.30
C LYS A 23 -24.50 7.66 -36.52
N GLU A 24 -24.99 6.61 -37.19
CA GLU A 24 -26.44 6.37 -37.34
C GLU A 24 -27.02 5.96 -35.96
N PRO A 25 -27.78 6.82 -35.25
CA PRO A 25 -28.19 6.57 -33.88
C PRO A 25 -29.50 5.78 -33.83
N LYS A 26 -29.54 4.66 -34.57
CA LYS A 26 -30.73 3.83 -34.77
C LYS A 26 -31.38 3.39 -33.45
N GLU A 27 -30.58 3.05 -32.44
CA GLU A 27 -31.08 2.63 -31.13
C GLU A 27 -31.73 3.78 -30.33
N ILE A 28 -31.21 5.00 -30.45
CA ILE A 28 -31.78 6.20 -29.82
C ILE A 28 -33.13 6.52 -30.49
N PHE A 29 -33.21 6.36 -31.81
CA PHE A 29 -34.42 6.61 -32.60
C PHE A 29 -35.54 5.64 -32.27
N ASP A 30 -35.27 4.33 -32.36
CA ASP A 30 -36.25 3.28 -32.07
C ASP A 30 -36.84 3.46 -30.65
N SER A 31 -36.01 3.90 -29.69
CA SER A 31 -36.40 4.12 -28.30
C SER A 31 -37.23 5.39 -28.03
N LEU A 32 -37.13 6.41 -28.90
CA LEU A 32 -37.87 7.66 -28.76
C LEU A 32 -39.24 7.58 -29.45
N GLU A 33 -39.35 6.87 -30.58
CA GLU A 33 -40.60 6.66 -31.34
C GLU A 33 -41.72 6.01 -30.48
N GLU A 34 -41.37 5.12 -29.56
CA GLU A 34 -42.35 4.45 -28.68
C GLU A 34 -43.04 5.38 -27.66
N SER A 35 -42.57 6.63 -27.50
CA SER A 35 -42.87 7.45 -26.33
C SER A 35 -43.37 8.86 -26.65
N TYR A 36 -44.52 8.98 -27.30
CA TYR A 36 -45.37 10.19 -27.42
C TYR A 36 -45.18 11.09 -28.65
N ILE A 37 -44.31 10.79 -29.62
CA ILE A 37 -44.07 11.67 -30.76
C ILE A 37 -43.92 10.83 -32.04
N ASN A 38 -44.64 11.19 -33.12
CA ASN A 38 -44.26 10.79 -34.47
C ASN A 38 -43.00 11.58 -34.82
N ILE A 39 -41.83 11.05 -34.45
CA ILE A 39 -40.55 11.70 -34.68
C ILE A 39 -40.13 11.38 -36.11
N TYR A 40 -40.08 12.38 -36.98
CA TYR A 40 -39.44 12.24 -38.29
C TYR A 40 -37.99 12.73 -38.17
N ILE A 41 -37.05 11.88 -38.54
CA ILE A 41 -35.63 12.07 -38.27
C ILE A 41 -34.87 12.01 -39.60
N GLU A 42 -34.18 13.10 -39.94
CA GLU A 42 -33.33 13.17 -41.13
C GLU A 42 -31.85 13.15 -40.72
N TYR A 43 -31.09 12.18 -41.20
CA TYR A 43 -29.64 12.06 -40.96
C TYR A 43 -28.87 12.82 -42.05
N LYS A 44 -28.02 13.79 -41.68
CA LYS A 44 -27.15 14.51 -42.62
C LYS A 44 -25.73 14.69 -42.09
N ILE A 45 -24.75 14.44 -42.96
CA ILE A 45 -23.32 14.65 -42.69
C ILE A 45 -23.02 16.17 -42.65
N LEU A 46 -22.05 16.59 -41.84
CA LEU A 46 -21.70 17.99 -41.59
C LEU A 46 -21.54 18.87 -42.85
N GLU A 47 -21.05 18.32 -43.95
CA GLU A 47 -20.90 19.03 -45.24
C GLU A 47 -22.24 19.40 -45.90
N GLU A 48 -23.35 18.79 -45.49
CA GLU A 48 -24.69 19.09 -45.98
C GLU A 48 -25.40 20.19 -45.18
N LEU A 49 -24.96 20.53 -43.96
CA LEU A 49 -25.59 21.55 -43.10
C LEU A 49 -25.70 22.93 -43.78
N ILE A 50 -24.71 23.30 -44.61
CA ILE A 50 -24.70 24.57 -45.38
C ILE A 50 -25.87 24.62 -46.38
N LYS A 51 -26.32 23.47 -46.89
CA LYS A 51 -27.47 23.39 -47.82
C LYS A 51 -28.81 23.46 -47.09
N ILE A 52 -28.86 23.03 -45.83
CA ILE A 52 -30.09 23.03 -45.02
C ILE A 52 -30.42 24.42 -44.45
N GLU A 53 -29.48 25.38 -44.42
CA GLU A 53 -29.74 26.73 -43.85
C GLU A 53 -30.97 27.42 -44.46
N TYR A 54 -31.36 27.07 -45.69
CA TYR A 54 -32.56 27.58 -46.38
C TYR A 54 -33.81 26.68 -46.24
N GLU A 55 -33.69 25.49 -45.68
CA GLU A 55 -34.75 24.48 -45.57
C GLU A 55 -35.25 24.24 -44.14
N ILE A 56 -34.52 24.69 -43.11
CA ILE A 56 -34.95 24.52 -41.71
C ILE A 56 -36.04 25.53 -41.37
N ASP A 57 -37.25 25.03 -41.10
CA ASP A 57 -38.35 25.84 -40.59
C ASP A 57 -38.04 26.35 -39.18
N ARG A 58 -38.56 27.54 -38.84
CA ARG A 58 -38.35 28.14 -37.52
C ARG A 58 -38.81 27.22 -36.39
N ASP A 59 -39.86 26.45 -36.59
CA ASP A 59 -40.46 25.56 -35.57
C ASP A 59 -39.64 24.27 -35.34
N THR A 60 -38.42 24.22 -35.84
CA THR A 60 -37.50 23.09 -35.67
C THR A 60 -36.74 23.21 -34.35
N ILE A 61 -36.51 22.09 -33.67
CA ILE A 61 -35.51 21.95 -32.60
C ILE A 61 -34.39 21.06 -33.12
N ILE A 62 -33.16 21.54 -32.99
CA ILE A 62 -31.96 20.78 -33.35
C ILE A 62 -31.48 20.03 -32.11
N ILE A 63 -31.39 18.71 -32.17
CA ILE A 63 -30.70 17.88 -31.18
C ILE A 63 -29.36 17.47 -31.76
N ASP A 64 -28.29 17.94 -31.16
CA ASP A 64 -26.93 17.68 -31.58
C ASP A 64 -26.29 16.65 -30.64
N LEU A 65 -26.14 15.44 -31.18
CA LEU A 65 -25.51 14.29 -30.56
C LEU A 65 -24.06 14.12 -31.05
N SER A 66 -23.55 15.02 -31.89
CA SER A 66 -22.18 14.94 -32.37
C SER A 66 -21.18 15.07 -31.22
N SER A 67 -19.96 14.59 -31.45
CA SER A 67 -18.88 14.67 -30.46
C SER A 67 -17.80 15.68 -30.86
N ASN A 68 -17.97 16.29 -32.03
CA ASN A 68 -17.03 17.20 -32.65
C ASN A 68 -17.36 18.65 -32.31
N ILE A 69 -16.42 19.31 -31.63
CA ILE A 69 -16.51 20.72 -31.22
C ILE A 69 -16.79 21.69 -32.38
N GLN A 70 -16.25 21.42 -33.56
CA GLN A 70 -16.42 22.28 -34.73
C GLN A 70 -17.86 22.16 -35.26
N SER A 71 -18.43 20.96 -35.21
CA SER A 71 -19.83 20.71 -35.56
C SER A 71 -20.77 21.48 -34.63
N HIS A 72 -20.57 21.34 -33.31
CA HIS A 72 -21.32 22.08 -32.30
C HIS A 72 -21.27 23.59 -32.51
N PHE A 73 -20.09 24.12 -32.83
CA PHE A 73 -19.92 25.55 -33.10
C PHE A 73 -20.77 26.02 -34.29
N TRP A 74 -20.69 25.31 -35.42
CA TRP A 74 -21.44 25.68 -36.62
C TRP A 74 -22.95 25.58 -36.42
N ILE A 75 -23.42 24.50 -35.79
CA ILE A 75 -24.84 24.28 -35.50
C ILE A 75 -25.35 25.35 -34.54
N SER A 76 -24.57 25.70 -33.51
CA SER A 76 -24.94 26.78 -32.59
C SER A 76 -25.01 28.15 -33.27
N GLN A 77 -24.13 28.45 -34.22
CA GLN A 77 -24.19 29.67 -35.03
C GLN A 77 -25.44 29.71 -35.90
N LEU A 78 -25.76 28.60 -36.57
CA LEU A 78 -26.97 28.45 -37.38
C LEU A 78 -28.23 28.67 -36.52
N ALA A 79 -28.32 27.96 -35.40
CA ALA A 79 -29.41 28.07 -34.43
C ALA A 79 -29.58 29.50 -33.93
N SER A 80 -28.47 30.20 -33.62
CA SER A 80 -28.51 31.60 -33.21
C SER A 80 -29.03 32.53 -34.30
N ARG A 81 -28.60 32.36 -35.55
CA ARG A 81 -29.02 33.21 -36.68
C ARG A 81 -30.49 33.02 -37.00
N GLN A 82 -30.95 31.77 -37.02
CA GLN A 82 -32.32 31.41 -37.36
C GLN A 82 -33.29 31.46 -36.17
N ARG A 83 -32.78 31.71 -34.95
CA ARG A 83 -33.54 31.70 -33.69
C ARG A 83 -34.25 30.35 -33.47
N ILE A 84 -33.49 29.29 -33.70
CA ILE A 84 -33.90 27.90 -33.57
C ILE A 84 -33.30 27.34 -32.29
N LEU A 85 -34.05 26.51 -31.58
CA LEU A 85 -33.55 25.87 -30.38
C LEU A 85 -32.53 24.79 -30.73
N HIS A 86 -31.41 24.81 -30.01
CA HIS A 86 -30.32 23.87 -30.16
C HIS A 86 -30.06 23.18 -28.84
N ILE A 87 -30.24 21.86 -28.81
CA ILE A 87 -30.03 21.01 -27.64
C ILE A 87 -28.76 20.19 -27.92
N ILE A 88 -27.71 20.37 -27.13
CA ILE A 88 -26.46 19.62 -27.24
C ILE A 88 -26.41 18.50 -26.20
N ASN A 89 -25.86 17.35 -26.59
CA ASN A 89 -25.60 16.23 -25.68
C ASN A 89 -24.17 16.23 -25.12
N ASP A 90 -23.62 17.42 -24.86
CA ASP A 90 -22.25 17.57 -24.36
C ASP A 90 -22.15 18.74 -23.36
N ASP A 91 -21.08 18.75 -22.58
CA ASP A 91 -20.85 19.62 -21.41
C ASP A 91 -20.29 21.00 -21.79
N PHE A 92 -20.31 21.36 -23.07
CA PHE A 92 -19.55 22.49 -23.59
C PHE A 92 -19.94 23.84 -22.98
N ASN A 93 -18.90 24.65 -22.73
CA ASN A 93 -18.97 25.95 -22.08
C ASN A 93 -20.03 26.89 -22.65
N LYS A 94 -20.72 27.60 -21.74
CA LYS A 94 -21.53 28.79 -22.03
C LYS A 94 -20.76 29.72 -22.97
N GLY A 95 -21.30 29.97 -24.16
CA GLY A 95 -20.69 30.99 -25.03
C GLY A 95 -21.22 31.05 -26.46
N TYR A 96 -21.83 29.99 -26.98
CA TYR A 96 -22.17 29.99 -28.41
C TYR A 96 -23.45 30.76 -28.75
N SER A 97 -24.51 30.64 -27.94
CA SER A 97 -25.80 31.27 -28.21
C SER A 97 -26.74 31.20 -27.00
N THR A 98 -27.65 32.17 -26.88
CA THR A 98 -28.80 32.09 -25.96
C THR A 98 -29.87 31.08 -26.41
N TRP A 99 -29.69 30.47 -27.58
CA TRP A 99 -30.57 29.45 -28.14
C TRP A 99 -30.02 28.03 -27.98
N THR A 100 -28.89 27.86 -27.28
CA THR A 100 -28.25 26.56 -27.06
C THR A 100 -28.39 26.11 -25.61
N PHE A 101 -28.82 24.87 -25.42
CA PHE A 101 -29.10 24.24 -24.13
C PHE A 101 -28.38 22.89 -24.09
N SER A 102 -27.77 22.54 -22.95
CA SER A 102 -27.13 21.22 -22.78
C SER A 102 -28.07 20.25 -22.06
N LEU A 103 -28.09 19.00 -22.51
CA LEU A 103 -28.77 17.90 -21.81
C LEU A 103 -28.02 17.48 -20.54
N LYS A 104 -26.70 17.73 -20.49
CA LYS A 104 -25.84 17.31 -19.40
C LYS A 104 -25.67 18.40 -18.34
N PRO A 105 -25.41 18.01 -17.08
CA PRO A 105 -25.14 18.96 -16.01
C PRO A 105 -23.94 19.84 -16.29
N TYR A 106 -23.98 21.09 -15.82
CA TYR A 106 -22.78 21.92 -15.85
C TYR A 106 -21.64 21.29 -15.01
N PRO A 107 -20.41 21.26 -15.54
CA PRO A 107 -19.22 20.76 -14.83
C PRO A 107 -19.09 21.25 -13.38
N ASP A 108 -19.32 22.53 -13.12
CA ASP A 108 -19.25 23.12 -11.76
C ASP A 108 -20.31 22.55 -10.80
N ARG A 109 -21.50 22.24 -11.32
CA ARG A 109 -22.59 21.68 -10.49
C ARG A 109 -22.29 20.25 -10.11
N TYR A 110 -21.82 19.45 -11.07
CA TYR A 110 -21.36 18.10 -10.81
C TYR A 110 -20.25 18.07 -9.76
N ILE A 111 -19.23 18.93 -9.90
CA ILE A 111 -18.14 19.04 -8.92
C ILE A 111 -18.65 19.45 -7.54
N ASN A 112 -19.54 20.43 -7.44
CA ASN A 112 -20.09 20.85 -6.15
C ASN A 112 -20.86 19.72 -5.46
N SER A 113 -21.67 18.96 -6.21
CA SER A 113 -22.35 17.79 -5.68
C SER A 113 -21.37 16.69 -5.27
N LEU A 114 -20.35 16.42 -6.08
CA LEU A 114 -19.28 15.47 -5.74
C LEU A 114 -18.55 15.87 -4.45
N VAL A 115 -18.18 17.15 -4.31
CA VAL A 115 -17.53 17.68 -3.11
C VAL A 115 -18.43 17.55 -1.88
N ASN A 116 -19.72 17.82 -2.02
CA ASN A 116 -20.68 17.60 -0.93
C ASN A 116 -20.73 16.13 -0.54
N VAL A 117 -20.69 15.20 -1.50
CA VAL A 117 -20.61 13.76 -1.22
C VAL A 117 -19.37 13.41 -0.43
N LEU A 118 -18.20 13.82 -0.91
CA LEU A 118 -16.93 13.57 -0.23
C LEU A 118 -16.92 14.14 1.19
N LYS A 119 -17.38 15.38 1.40
CA LYS A 119 -17.44 16.00 2.73
C LYS A 119 -18.41 15.29 3.69
N ASN A 120 -19.59 14.89 3.21
CA ASN A 120 -20.57 14.25 4.07
C ASN A 120 -20.15 12.86 4.53
N PHE A 121 -19.39 12.13 3.72
CA PHE A 121 -18.79 10.87 4.15
C PHE A 121 -17.44 11.04 4.86
N ASN A 122 -16.98 12.27 5.07
CA ASN A 122 -15.67 12.60 5.64
C ASN A 122 -14.49 11.98 4.85
N TRP A 123 -14.61 11.94 3.53
CA TRP A 123 -13.56 11.46 2.61
C TRP A 123 -12.66 12.63 2.24
N SER A 124 -11.62 12.86 3.05
CA SER A 124 -10.67 13.96 2.83
C SER A 124 -9.51 13.61 1.89
N SER A 125 -9.18 12.33 1.73
CA SER A 125 -8.10 11.85 0.86
C SER A 125 -8.56 10.64 0.03
N GLY A 126 -7.82 10.25 -1.01
CA GLY A 126 -8.20 9.12 -1.85
C GLY A 126 -7.45 9.05 -3.17
N ILE A 127 -7.81 8.08 -4.00
CA ILE A 127 -7.32 7.96 -5.38
C ILE A 127 -8.44 8.32 -6.34
N VAL A 128 -8.12 9.20 -7.29
CA VAL A 128 -9.04 9.62 -8.36
C VAL A 128 -8.52 9.11 -9.69
N PHE A 129 -9.28 8.23 -10.32
CA PHE A 129 -9.02 7.77 -11.68
C PHE A 129 -9.76 8.69 -12.67
N LEU A 130 -8.97 9.35 -13.51
CA LEU A 130 -9.42 10.30 -14.53
C LEU A 130 -9.04 9.83 -15.93
N SER A 131 -9.84 10.18 -16.92
CA SER A 131 -9.40 10.23 -18.31
C SER A 131 -8.87 11.62 -18.67
N ASP A 132 -8.17 11.74 -19.80
CA ASP A 132 -7.72 13.04 -20.31
C ASP A 132 -8.88 14.02 -20.52
N LYS A 133 -10.05 13.51 -20.94
CA LYS A 133 -11.27 14.31 -21.13
C LYS A 133 -11.75 14.95 -19.82
N ASN A 134 -11.56 14.26 -18.70
CA ASN A 134 -11.98 14.68 -17.37
C ASN A 134 -10.85 15.34 -16.56
N SER A 135 -9.74 15.70 -17.21
CA SER A 135 -8.61 16.37 -16.56
C SER A 135 -8.98 17.71 -15.91
N TRP A 136 -10.01 18.40 -16.40
CA TRP A 136 -10.54 19.63 -15.80
C TRP A 136 -11.07 19.42 -14.36
N MET A 137 -11.50 18.20 -14.01
CA MET A 137 -11.95 17.87 -12.65
C MET A 137 -10.80 17.93 -11.64
N LYS A 138 -9.58 17.56 -12.06
CA LYS A 138 -8.38 17.58 -11.21
C LYS A 138 -8.16 18.96 -10.61
N GLU A 139 -8.19 20.01 -11.44
CA GLU A 139 -7.96 21.38 -10.99
C GLU A 139 -9.01 21.83 -9.95
N LYS A 140 -10.27 21.44 -10.14
CA LYS A 140 -11.36 21.86 -9.24
C LYS A 140 -11.36 21.09 -7.92
N ILE A 141 -11.12 19.77 -7.95
CA ILE A 141 -11.05 18.95 -6.73
C ILE A 141 -9.81 19.33 -5.92
N SER A 142 -8.65 19.51 -6.56
CA SER A 142 -7.40 19.82 -5.87
C SER A 142 -7.42 21.17 -5.14
N LYS A 143 -8.12 22.18 -5.68
CA LYS A 143 -8.33 23.47 -5.01
C LYS A 143 -9.17 23.39 -3.73
N ILE A 144 -9.97 22.33 -3.56
CA ILE A 144 -10.91 22.20 -2.44
C ILE A 144 -10.34 21.33 -1.32
N PHE A 145 -9.54 20.32 -1.67
CA PHE A 145 -8.96 19.35 -0.73
C PHE A 145 -7.43 19.47 -0.62
N ASP A 146 -6.86 20.64 -0.93
CA ASP A 146 -5.42 20.97 -0.76
C ASP A 146 -4.41 19.94 -1.32
N ASN A 147 -4.80 19.17 -2.34
CA ASN A 147 -4.04 18.05 -2.95
C ASN A 147 -3.98 16.73 -2.15
N ASP A 148 -4.86 16.51 -1.19
CA ASP A 148 -4.96 15.24 -0.42
C ASP A 148 -5.44 14.04 -1.28
N PHE A 149 -5.89 14.30 -2.50
CA PHE A 149 -6.23 13.29 -3.49
C PHE A 149 -5.07 13.02 -4.45
N HIS A 150 -4.80 11.74 -4.68
CA HIS A 150 -3.87 11.29 -5.70
C HIS A 150 -4.59 11.04 -7.03
N TYR A 151 -4.17 11.74 -8.08
CA TYR A 151 -4.80 11.66 -9.39
C TYR A 151 -4.02 10.73 -10.32
N ILE A 152 -4.69 9.73 -10.86
CA ILE A 152 -4.16 8.80 -11.84
C ILE A 152 -4.92 9.01 -13.14
N ILE A 153 -4.21 9.48 -14.18
CA ILE A 153 -4.76 9.61 -15.52
C ILE A 153 -4.55 8.28 -16.24
N VAL A 154 -5.63 7.69 -16.75
CA VAL A 154 -5.60 6.40 -17.44
C VAL A 154 -5.97 6.60 -18.91
N GLU A 155 -5.04 6.31 -19.79
CA GLU A 155 -5.26 6.33 -21.24
C GLU A 155 -5.86 4.99 -21.71
N SER A 156 -6.60 5.00 -22.83
CA SER A 156 -7.36 3.84 -23.34
C SER A 156 -6.52 2.60 -23.72
N LYS A 157 -5.19 2.72 -23.80
CA LYS A 157 -4.26 1.61 -24.10
C LYS A 157 -3.39 1.20 -22.91
N THR A 158 -3.64 1.76 -21.73
CA THR A 158 -2.77 1.54 -20.57
C THR A 158 -2.97 0.12 -20.01
N ASP A 159 -1.87 -0.57 -19.69
CA ASP A 159 -1.93 -1.81 -18.91
C ASP A 159 -2.33 -1.48 -17.46
N ILE A 160 -3.60 -1.68 -17.14
CA ILE A 160 -4.20 -1.37 -15.84
C ILE A 160 -3.47 -2.09 -14.70
N SER A 161 -2.94 -3.30 -14.93
CA SER A 161 -2.21 -4.03 -13.90
C SER A 161 -0.93 -3.32 -13.49
N GLN A 162 -0.18 -2.78 -14.45
CA GLN A 162 1.04 -2.01 -14.18
C GLN A 162 0.73 -0.68 -13.47
N VAL A 163 -0.38 -0.02 -13.82
CA VAL A 163 -0.80 1.22 -13.14
C VAL A 163 -1.12 0.95 -11.68
N ILE A 164 -1.83 -0.14 -11.38
CA ILE A 164 -2.17 -0.50 -10.00
C ILE A 164 -0.92 -0.88 -9.21
N ASP A 165 -0.05 -1.70 -9.79
CA ASP A 165 1.19 -2.12 -9.11
C ASP A 165 2.15 -0.94 -8.88
N ARG A 166 2.25 0.00 -9.84
CA ARG A 166 3.19 1.13 -9.75
C ARG A 166 2.66 2.29 -8.92
N GLU A 167 1.41 2.68 -9.13
CA GLU A 167 0.84 3.89 -8.54
C GLU A 167 0.05 3.56 -7.29
N VAL A 168 -0.91 2.62 -7.34
CA VAL A 168 -1.81 2.36 -6.21
C VAL A 168 -1.07 1.65 -5.07
N PHE A 169 -0.29 0.61 -5.37
CA PHE A 169 0.44 -0.12 -4.32
C PHE A 169 1.45 0.79 -3.59
N ARG A 170 2.15 1.66 -4.32
CA ARG A 170 3.16 2.59 -3.77
C ARG A 170 2.55 3.62 -2.83
N LEU A 171 1.37 4.12 -3.18
CA LEU A 171 0.68 5.13 -2.38
C LEU A 171 0.08 4.52 -1.08
N GLY A 172 0.02 3.19 -0.96
CA GLY A 172 -0.67 2.49 0.11
C GLY A 172 -2.14 2.23 -0.24
N SER A 173 -2.82 1.39 0.55
CA SER A 173 -4.26 1.17 0.35
C SER A 173 -5.00 2.43 0.77
N TYR A 174 -5.70 3.08 -0.16
CA TYR A 174 -6.68 4.11 0.19
C TYR A 174 -8.01 3.43 0.46
N LEU A 175 -8.80 4.05 1.31
CA LEU A 175 -10.18 3.64 1.47
C LEU A 175 -11.03 4.13 0.31
N TYR A 176 -10.69 5.24 -0.30
CA TYR A 176 -11.60 5.94 -1.20
C TYR A 176 -11.08 5.96 -2.62
N TYR A 177 -11.90 5.45 -3.53
CA TYR A 177 -11.62 5.44 -4.95
C TYR A 177 -12.73 6.18 -5.70
N LEU A 178 -12.36 7.21 -6.45
CA LEU A 178 -13.26 7.96 -7.32
C LEU A 178 -12.97 7.60 -8.78
N PHE A 179 -13.99 7.17 -9.51
CA PHE A 179 -13.89 6.84 -10.92
C PHE A 179 -14.73 7.79 -11.76
N THR A 180 -14.13 8.33 -12.81
CA THR A 180 -14.80 9.28 -13.71
C THR A 180 -14.94 8.76 -15.15
N GLU A 181 -14.39 7.58 -15.46
CA GLU A 181 -14.36 7.03 -16.81
C GLU A 181 -15.05 5.66 -16.88
N SER A 182 -15.88 5.45 -17.92
CA SER A 182 -16.74 4.26 -18.12
C SER A 182 -16.04 3.00 -18.61
N ASN A 183 -14.99 3.15 -19.41
CA ASN A 183 -14.42 2.02 -20.16
C ASN A 183 -13.40 1.19 -19.36
N ILE A 184 -12.99 1.67 -18.18
CA ILE A 184 -11.87 1.10 -17.40
C ILE A 184 -12.21 0.90 -15.92
N SER A 185 -13.33 1.45 -15.44
CA SER A 185 -13.71 1.41 -14.03
C SER A 185 -13.84 -0.01 -13.51
N GLU A 186 -14.53 -0.88 -14.26
CA GLU A 186 -14.69 -2.29 -13.90
C GLU A 186 -13.34 -3.01 -13.84
N ASP A 187 -12.49 -2.87 -14.86
CA ASP A 187 -11.17 -3.51 -14.90
C ASP A 187 -10.27 -3.06 -13.75
N ILE A 188 -10.29 -1.77 -13.40
CA ILE A 188 -9.53 -1.27 -12.25
C ILE A 188 -10.06 -1.88 -10.97
N ILE A 189 -11.39 -1.87 -10.74
CA ILE A 189 -12.00 -2.45 -9.55
C ILE A 189 -11.66 -3.94 -9.42
N GLN A 190 -11.76 -4.72 -10.51
CA GLN A 190 -11.40 -6.14 -10.51
C GLN A 190 -9.92 -6.36 -10.17
N ASN A 191 -9.03 -5.52 -10.68
CA ASN A 191 -7.62 -5.61 -10.34
C ASN A 191 -7.33 -5.19 -8.89
N LEU A 192 -8.01 -4.17 -8.34
CA LEU A 192 -7.90 -3.80 -6.93
C LEU A 192 -8.35 -4.94 -6.00
N ILE A 193 -9.39 -5.69 -6.38
CA ILE A 193 -9.83 -6.89 -5.66
C ILE A 193 -8.77 -7.98 -5.76
N ARG A 194 -8.31 -8.30 -6.98
CA ARG A 194 -7.30 -9.34 -7.23
C ARG A 194 -6.01 -9.12 -6.46
N THR A 195 -5.61 -7.86 -6.29
CA THR A 195 -4.38 -7.45 -5.59
C THR A 195 -4.60 -7.23 -4.09
N ASN A 196 -5.80 -7.48 -3.55
CA ASN A 196 -6.17 -7.20 -2.16
C ASN A 196 -5.91 -5.73 -1.75
N LEU A 197 -6.06 -4.80 -2.69
CA LEU A 197 -5.94 -3.36 -2.44
C LEU A 197 -7.29 -2.72 -2.09
N LEU A 198 -8.39 -3.35 -2.49
CA LEU A 198 -9.73 -3.00 -2.03
C LEU A 198 -10.01 -3.66 -0.67
N LEU A 199 -10.07 -2.86 0.39
CA LEU A 199 -10.34 -3.32 1.75
C LEU A 199 -11.85 -3.44 2.01
N LYS A 200 -12.23 -4.24 3.01
CA LYS A 200 -13.64 -4.46 3.40
C LYS A 200 -14.39 -3.16 3.72
N ASP A 201 -13.68 -2.15 4.20
CA ASP A 201 -14.24 -0.86 4.55
C ASP A 201 -13.71 0.21 3.58
N SER A 202 -13.55 -0.09 2.29
CA SER A 202 -13.27 0.93 1.28
C SER A 202 -14.57 1.56 0.79
N GLY A 203 -14.55 2.83 0.36
CA GLY A 203 -15.59 3.49 -0.41
C GLY A 203 -15.21 3.57 -1.89
N ILE A 204 -16.15 3.22 -2.77
CA ILE A 204 -16.03 3.44 -4.21
C ILE A 204 -17.11 4.44 -4.61
N LEU A 205 -16.72 5.54 -5.23
CA LEU A 205 -17.64 6.50 -5.82
C LEU A 205 -17.41 6.57 -7.33
N LEU A 206 -18.50 6.38 -8.06
CA LEU A 206 -18.58 6.36 -9.50
C LEU A 206 -19.29 7.63 -9.95
N SER A 207 -18.73 8.30 -10.96
CA SER A 207 -19.53 9.14 -11.84
C SER A 207 -20.61 8.33 -12.56
N GLN A 208 -21.64 9.02 -13.04
CA GLN A 208 -22.69 8.40 -13.84
C GLN A 208 -22.11 7.61 -15.02
N GLU A 209 -21.22 8.21 -15.81
CA GLU A 209 -20.56 7.56 -16.94
C GLU A 209 -19.77 6.33 -16.49
N SER A 210 -18.95 6.47 -15.42
CA SER A 210 -18.16 5.34 -14.90
C SER A 210 -18.99 4.14 -14.41
N SER A 211 -20.30 4.35 -14.17
CA SER A 211 -21.21 3.33 -13.65
C SER A 211 -21.87 2.46 -14.72
N TYR A 212 -21.82 2.84 -16.00
CA TYR A 212 -22.53 2.14 -17.08
C TYR A 212 -22.21 0.65 -17.13
N ASN A 213 -20.92 0.31 -17.07
CA ASN A 213 -20.43 -1.07 -17.11
C ASN A 213 -20.12 -1.65 -15.71
N THR A 214 -20.34 -0.89 -14.64
CA THR A 214 -19.95 -1.34 -13.29
C THR A 214 -21.17 -1.78 -12.50
N ASN A 215 -21.19 -3.05 -12.08
CA ASN A 215 -22.20 -3.59 -11.16
C ASN A 215 -21.61 -4.07 -9.83
N PHE A 216 -20.62 -3.34 -9.32
CA PHE A 216 -19.89 -3.73 -8.12
C PHE A 216 -20.72 -3.44 -6.86
N ASN A 217 -21.02 -4.49 -6.09
CA ASN A 217 -21.82 -4.36 -4.88
C ASN A 217 -21.15 -3.43 -3.86
N GLY A 218 -21.89 -2.45 -3.39
CA GLY A 218 -21.47 -1.43 -2.44
C GLY A 218 -20.84 -0.18 -3.06
N ALA A 219 -20.69 -0.11 -4.38
CA ALA A 219 -20.29 1.13 -5.04
C ALA A 219 -21.39 2.20 -4.91
N LEU A 220 -20.98 3.45 -4.76
CA LEU A 220 -21.83 4.63 -4.83
C LEU A 220 -21.75 5.22 -6.24
N ILE A 221 -22.87 5.69 -6.77
CA ILE A 221 -22.95 6.39 -8.06
C ILE A 221 -23.55 7.77 -7.79
N LEU A 222 -22.88 8.81 -8.27
CA LEU A 222 -23.45 10.15 -8.33
C LEU A 222 -24.14 10.34 -9.68
N ALA A 223 -25.47 10.19 -9.68
CA ALA A 223 -26.31 10.20 -10.86
C ALA A 223 -27.13 11.50 -10.95
N SER A 224 -27.35 12.04 -12.15
CA SER A 224 -28.33 13.12 -12.29
C SER A 224 -29.73 12.57 -11.98
N LYS A 225 -30.57 13.40 -11.35
CA LYS A 225 -31.93 13.00 -10.99
C LYS A 225 -32.75 12.61 -12.23
N GLY A 226 -33.40 11.46 -12.19
CA GLY A 226 -34.15 10.87 -13.30
C GLY A 226 -33.31 10.04 -14.27
N GLN A 227 -31.99 9.89 -14.05
CA GLN A 227 -31.07 9.07 -14.85
C GLN A 227 -30.43 7.93 -14.03
N GLU A 228 -30.87 7.69 -12.80
CA GLU A 228 -30.23 6.80 -11.82
C GLU A 228 -30.09 5.37 -12.34
N ASN A 229 -31.02 4.93 -13.17
CA ASN A 229 -31.09 3.57 -13.70
C ASN A 229 -30.45 3.39 -15.08
N THR A 230 -29.85 4.44 -15.65
CA THR A 230 -29.28 4.38 -17.00
C THR A 230 -27.95 3.61 -17.00
N LYS A 231 -27.83 2.62 -17.90
CA LYS A 231 -26.68 1.71 -17.97
C LYS A 231 -25.78 1.96 -19.18
N SER A 232 -26.11 2.94 -20.02
CA SER A 232 -25.27 3.35 -21.14
C SER A 232 -25.47 4.83 -21.43
N TYR A 233 -24.56 5.38 -22.21
CA TYR A 233 -24.60 6.76 -22.68
C TYR A 233 -25.87 7.05 -23.50
N GLU A 234 -26.27 6.10 -24.35
CA GLU A 234 -27.45 6.18 -25.20
C GLU A 234 -28.73 6.20 -24.33
N GLN A 235 -28.80 5.33 -23.32
CA GLN A 235 -29.94 5.30 -22.39
C GLN A 235 -30.05 6.59 -21.59
N GLU A 236 -28.92 7.15 -21.15
CA GLU A 236 -28.89 8.46 -20.48
C GLU A 236 -29.41 9.57 -21.38
N THR A 237 -28.94 9.61 -22.63
CA THR A 237 -29.35 10.60 -23.63
C THR A 237 -30.85 10.52 -23.90
N VAL A 238 -31.37 9.31 -24.15
CA VAL A 238 -32.78 9.06 -24.40
C VAL A 238 -33.63 9.48 -23.20
N GLN A 239 -33.23 9.09 -21.99
CA GLN A 239 -33.98 9.44 -20.78
C GLN A 239 -33.98 10.96 -20.54
N SER A 240 -32.87 11.64 -20.85
CA SER A 240 -32.76 13.10 -20.76
C SER A 240 -33.73 13.79 -21.70
N LEU A 241 -33.77 13.36 -22.96
CA LEU A 241 -34.70 13.88 -23.96
C LEU A 241 -36.16 13.62 -23.57
N LYS A 242 -36.50 12.41 -23.11
CA LYS A 242 -37.87 12.09 -22.64
C LYS A 242 -38.29 12.99 -21.48
N ASN A 243 -37.41 13.17 -20.50
CA ASN A 243 -37.67 14.04 -19.36
C ASN A 243 -37.84 15.50 -19.80
N LEU A 244 -36.97 16.00 -20.68
CA LEU A 244 -37.04 17.36 -21.22
C LEU A 244 -38.37 17.59 -21.95
N PHE A 245 -38.72 16.72 -22.89
CA PHE A 245 -39.94 16.85 -23.68
C PHE A 245 -41.20 16.75 -22.82
N SER A 246 -41.26 15.80 -21.88
CA SER A 246 -42.41 15.68 -20.98
C SER A 246 -42.65 16.95 -20.16
N GLN A 247 -41.58 17.62 -19.69
CA GLN A 247 -41.68 18.90 -18.99
C GLN A 247 -42.10 20.04 -19.91
N MET A 248 -41.55 20.10 -21.12
CA MET A 248 -41.96 21.10 -22.12
C MET A 248 -43.46 21.00 -22.43
N PHE A 249 -43.98 19.78 -22.64
CA PHE A 249 -45.41 19.55 -22.87
C PHE A 249 -46.27 19.88 -21.64
N ALA A 250 -45.79 19.59 -20.43
CA ALA A 250 -46.51 19.94 -19.20
C ALA A 250 -46.60 21.46 -19.00
N ALA A 251 -45.52 22.20 -19.29
CA ALA A 251 -45.46 23.66 -19.18
C ALA A 251 -46.33 24.39 -20.22
N GLN A 252 -46.61 23.76 -21.35
CA GLN A 252 -47.42 24.30 -22.44
C GLN A 252 -48.86 24.65 -22.01
N ASN A 253 -49.41 23.97 -20.99
CA ASN A 253 -50.76 24.22 -20.50
C ASN A 253 -50.95 25.61 -19.85
N PHE A 254 -49.90 26.43 -19.76
CA PHE A 254 -49.90 27.68 -18.99
C PHE A 254 -49.94 28.99 -19.75
N ASN A 255 -49.71 29.10 -21.08
CA ASN A 255 -49.75 30.41 -21.74
C ASN A 255 -50.06 30.38 -23.25
N ASN A 256 -51.34 30.53 -23.60
CA ASN A 256 -51.80 30.82 -24.96
C ASN A 256 -51.84 32.35 -25.19
N THR A 257 -50.67 32.97 -25.34
CA THR A 257 -50.57 34.36 -25.83
C THR A 257 -49.81 34.34 -27.15
N GLY A 258 -50.28 35.10 -28.16
CA GLY A 258 -49.86 35.03 -29.57
C GLY A 258 -48.41 35.47 -29.88
N ASN A 259 -47.45 35.05 -29.07
CA ASN A 259 -46.02 35.23 -29.28
C ASN A 259 -45.45 34.10 -30.16
N ASP A 260 -44.29 34.38 -30.76
CA ASP A 260 -43.49 33.43 -31.55
C ASP A 260 -43.17 32.17 -30.70
N ILE A 261 -43.61 31.01 -31.21
CA ILE A 261 -43.43 29.65 -30.66
C ILE A 261 -42.02 29.41 -30.12
N ASN A 262 -41.01 29.88 -30.83
CA ASN A 262 -39.62 29.67 -30.45
C ASN A 262 -39.23 30.45 -29.20
N PHE A 263 -39.76 31.65 -29.02
CA PHE A 263 -39.52 32.42 -27.80
C PHE A 263 -40.25 31.81 -26.62
N ILE A 264 -41.48 31.30 -26.80
CA ILE A 264 -42.20 30.56 -25.76
C ILE A 264 -41.44 29.30 -25.38
N MET A 265 -41.01 28.50 -26.36
CA MET A 265 -40.23 27.28 -26.11
C MET A 265 -38.87 27.59 -25.48
N LYS A 266 -38.21 28.68 -25.88
CA LYS A 266 -36.97 29.16 -25.27
C LYS A 266 -37.20 29.58 -23.82
N ASP A 267 -38.26 30.32 -23.52
CA ASP A 267 -38.58 30.74 -22.15
C ASP A 267 -38.96 29.54 -21.28
N ILE A 268 -39.69 28.57 -21.85
CA ILE A 268 -39.97 27.28 -21.19
C ILE A 268 -38.66 26.53 -20.93
N LEU A 269 -37.75 26.43 -21.91
CA LEU A 269 -36.46 25.76 -21.74
C LEU A 269 -35.53 26.50 -20.78
N MET A 270 -35.50 27.83 -20.79
CA MET A 270 -34.77 28.62 -19.81
C MET A 270 -35.36 28.41 -18.42
N SER A 271 -36.69 28.47 -18.29
CA SER A 271 -37.38 28.17 -17.03
C SER A 271 -37.09 26.75 -16.59
N ILE A 272 -37.14 25.75 -17.46
CA ILE A 272 -36.83 24.36 -17.16
C ILE A 272 -35.36 24.24 -16.77
N CYS A 273 -34.40 24.79 -17.51
CA CYS A 273 -32.98 24.71 -17.16
C CYS A 273 -32.61 25.48 -15.89
N GLU A 274 -33.34 26.55 -15.55
CA GLU A 274 -33.23 27.25 -14.28
C GLU A 274 -33.93 26.51 -13.13
N SER A 275 -35.11 25.93 -13.41
CA SER A 275 -35.97 25.29 -12.43
C SER A 275 -35.68 23.79 -12.30
N HIS A 276 -35.88 22.94 -13.31
CA HIS A 276 -35.92 21.47 -13.18
C HIS A 276 -35.34 20.57 -14.31
N PHE A 277 -34.61 21.06 -15.30
CA PHE A 277 -33.89 20.21 -16.25
C PHE A 277 -32.76 20.96 -16.96
N CYS A 278 -31.64 21.06 -16.25
CA CYS A 278 -30.28 21.09 -16.74
C CYS A 278 -29.46 20.51 -15.55
N ALA A 279 -29.80 19.27 -15.14
CA ALA A 279 -29.21 18.44 -14.08
C ALA A 279 -28.56 19.18 -12.87
N ASN A 280 -29.31 20.06 -12.20
CA ASN A 280 -28.82 20.74 -10.99
C ASN A 280 -29.00 19.91 -9.71
N SER A 281 -29.74 18.81 -9.76
CA SER A 281 -29.95 17.90 -8.64
C SER A 281 -29.40 16.52 -8.99
N PHE A 282 -28.54 16.00 -8.12
CA PHE A 282 -28.00 14.65 -8.25
C PHE A 282 -28.52 13.77 -7.14
N ASN A 283 -28.84 12.54 -7.49
CA ASN A 283 -29.14 11.48 -6.55
C ASN A 283 -27.89 10.64 -6.31
N LEU A 284 -27.71 10.25 -5.05
CA LEU A 284 -26.73 9.26 -4.68
C LEU A 284 -27.40 7.89 -4.75
N VAL A 285 -26.79 7.00 -5.52
CA VAL A 285 -27.28 5.64 -5.76
C VAL A 285 -26.27 4.67 -5.19
N ASN A 286 -26.73 3.63 -4.50
CA ASN A 286 -25.90 2.54 -4.02
C ASN A 286 -26.23 1.26 -4.77
N ILE A 287 -25.19 0.54 -5.21
CA ILE A 287 -25.38 -0.78 -5.84
C ILE A 287 -25.54 -1.81 -4.73
N GLN A 288 -26.75 -2.39 -4.61
CA GLN A 288 -27.10 -3.38 -3.59
C GLN A 288 -27.59 -4.67 -4.25
N SER A 289 -26.86 -5.77 -4.05
CA SER A 289 -27.12 -7.07 -4.66
C SER A 289 -27.29 -6.99 -6.18
N GLY A 290 -26.49 -6.13 -6.82
CA GLY A 290 -26.53 -5.88 -8.27
C GLY A 290 -27.66 -4.96 -8.75
N ASN A 291 -28.45 -4.39 -7.84
CA ASN A 291 -29.51 -3.42 -8.15
C ASN A 291 -29.10 -2.00 -7.74
N ARG A 292 -29.57 -1.00 -8.47
CA ARG A 292 -29.34 0.41 -8.15
C ARG A 292 -30.43 0.91 -7.20
N VAL A 293 -30.05 1.32 -5.99
CA VAL A 293 -30.96 1.82 -4.94
C VAL A 293 -30.65 3.30 -4.71
N ILE A 294 -31.65 4.17 -4.86
CA ILE A 294 -31.49 5.61 -4.61
C ILE A 294 -31.48 5.82 -3.10
N ILE A 295 -30.34 6.21 -2.54
CA ILE A 295 -30.15 6.34 -1.09
C ILE A 295 -30.29 7.77 -0.58
N GLY A 296 -30.23 8.79 -1.45
CA GLY A 296 -30.41 10.19 -1.04
C GLY A 296 -30.19 11.20 -2.17
N ASP A 297 -30.43 12.47 -1.85
CA ASP A 297 -30.17 13.63 -2.72
C ASP A 297 -28.85 14.30 -2.31
N SER A 298 -27.98 14.61 -3.27
CA SER A 298 -26.68 15.26 -3.07
C SER A 298 -26.74 16.68 -2.51
N LEU A 299 -27.88 17.37 -2.61
CA LEU A 299 -28.03 18.75 -2.13
C LEU A 299 -28.50 18.82 -0.67
N SER A 300 -29.46 17.98 -0.28
CA SER A 300 -29.96 17.92 1.10
C SER A 300 -29.20 16.92 1.98
N PHE A 301 -28.47 15.98 1.35
CA PHE A 301 -27.78 14.86 1.99
C PHE A 301 -28.60 14.10 3.02
N SER A 302 -29.92 14.01 2.79
CA SER A 302 -30.80 13.12 3.53
C SER A 302 -30.61 11.70 3.01
N ILE A 303 -29.80 10.91 3.72
CA ILE A 303 -29.67 9.47 3.48
C ILE A 303 -30.95 8.81 4.01
N ASN A 304 -31.79 8.33 3.10
CA ASN A 304 -33.09 7.74 3.42
C ASN A 304 -33.01 6.22 3.63
N ASP A 305 -31.96 5.56 3.12
CA ASP A 305 -31.78 4.11 3.14
C ASP A 305 -30.37 3.71 3.64
N SER A 306 -30.23 2.47 4.13
CA SER A 306 -28.94 1.93 4.57
C SER A 306 -27.97 1.78 3.40
N ILE A 307 -26.74 2.24 3.59
CA ILE A 307 -25.67 2.13 2.60
C ILE A 307 -24.90 0.83 2.81
N ILE A 308 -24.66 0.10 1.74
CA ILE A 308 -23.73 -1.02 1.71
C ILE A 308 -22.45 -0.53 1.04
N PHE A 309 -21.31 -0.79 1.65
CA PHE A 309 -19.98 -0.53 1.08
C PHE A 309 -19.40 -1.84 0.49
N PRO A 310 -18.31 -1.76 -0.31
CA PRO A 310 -17.53 -2.92 -0.73
C PRO A 310 -17.45 -4.03 0.31
N CYS A 311 -17.46 -5.30 -0.15
CA CYS A 311 -17.43 -6.47 0.74
C CYS A 311 -18.59 -6.56 1.74
N ASN A 312 -19.73 -5.92 1.45
CA ASN A 312 -20.96 -5.93 2.25
C ASN A 312 -20.82 -5.28 3.64
N SER A 313 -19.94 -4.28 3.78
CA SER A 313 -19.83 -3.53 5.03
C SER A 313 -20.98 -2.53 5.17
N LEU A 314 -21.53 -2.39 6.39
CA LEU A 314 -22.53 -1.37 6.73
C LEU A 314 -21.89 -0.15 7.43
N LEU A 315 -20.59 -0.24 7.72
CA LEU A 315 -19.84 0.81 8.39
C LEU A 315 -19.32 1.77 7.34
N ILE A 316 -19.43 3.07 7.61
CA ILE A 316 -18.72 4.06 6.82
C ILE A 316 -17.22 3.76 6.99
N PRO A 317 -16.48 3.59 5.88
CA PRO A 317 -15.03 3.50 5.91
C PRO A 317 -14.38 4.54 6.83
N GLU A 318 -13.55 4.12 7.77
CA GLU A 318 -12.69 5.03 8.54
C GLU A 318 -11.24 4.87 8.09
N PRO A 319 -10.51 5.96 7.77
CA PRO A 319 -9.11 5.94 7.33
C PRO A 319 -8.27 4.92 8.10
N CYS A 320 -7.88 3.82 7.45
CA CYS A 320 -7.10 2.76 8.07
C CYS A 320 -5.79 2.55 7.33
N LYS A 321 -4.69 2.46 8.09
CA LYS A 321 -3.36 2.23 7.54
C LYS A 321 -3.26 0.80 7.00
N LYS A 322 -2.65 0.61 5.82
CA LYS A 322 -2.43 -0.72 5.24
C LYS A 322 -1.50 -1.54 6.12
N ILE A 323 -1.90 -2.77 6.44
CA ILE A 323 -1.09 -3.67 7.26
C ILE A 323 0.04 -4.29 6.42
N ILE A 324 1.28 -4.03 6.81
CA ILE A 324 2.48 -4.73 6.37
C ILE A 324 2.78 -5.81 7.41
N LYS A 325 2.57 -7.08 7.05
CA LYS A 325 2.97 -8.19 7.91
C LYS A 325 4.49 -8.31 7.96
N VAL A 326 5.03 -8.53 9.15
CA VAL A 326 6.43 -8.87 9.39
C VAL A 326 6.49 -10.06 10.33
N SER A 327 7.35 -11.04 10.05
CA SER A 327 7.41 -12.26 10.87
C SER A 327 8.59 -12.25 11.82
N ILE A 328 8.40 -12.77 13.04
CA ILE A 328 9.41 -12.77 14.10
C ILE A 328 9.53 -14.18 14.69
N SER A 329 10.72 -14.78 14.59
CA SER A 329 11.07 -16.05 15.24
C SER A 329 11.59 -15.79 16.66
N ASN A 330 10.70 -15.61 17.63
CA ASN A 330 11.06 -15.27 19.02
C ASN A 330 11.18 -16.50 19.95
N GLY A 331 10.77 -17.68 19.48
CA GLY A 331 10.83 -18.95 20.19
C GLY A 331 9.79 -19.18 21.28
N SER A 332 8.67 -18.46 21.25
CA SER A 332 7.59 -18.56 22.25
C SER A 332 6.60 -19.70 22.04
N ILE A 333 6.40 -20.18 20.80
CA ILE A 333 5.27 -21.07 20.45
C ILE A 333 5.75 -22.47 20.01
N ASN A 334 6.99 -22.66 19.55
CA ASN A 334 7.42 -23.98 19.03
C ASN A 334 8.95 -24.17 18.93
N PRO A 335 9.71 -24.15 20.05
CA PRO A 335 11.14 -24.39 19.97
C PRO A 335 11.42 -25.90 19.74
N THR A 336 12.33 -26.21 18.82
CA THR A 336 12.80 -27.59 18.55
C THR A 336 13.62 -28.18 19.71
N THR A 337 14.08 -27.32 20.61
CA THR A 337 14.75 -27.64 21.87
C THR A 337 14.00 -26.94 23.02
N PRO A 338 14.34 -27.16 24.30
CA PRO A 338 13.75 -26.38 25.39
C PRO A 338 13.89 -24.87 25.10
N PRO A 339 12.85 -24.06 25.37
CA PRO A 339 12.89 -22.62 25.14
C PRO A 339 14.06 -22.02 25.92
N MET A 340 14.98 -21.35 25.22
CA MET A 340 15.98 -20.53 25.90
C MET A 340 15.31 -19.23 26.33
N PRO A 341 15.14 -18.96 27.64
CA PRO A 341 14.32 -17.85 28.14
C PRO A 341 14.76 -16.47 27.60
N PHE A 342 16.04 -16.32 27.25
CA PHE A 342 16.59 -15.08 26.72
C PHE A 342 16.16 -14.75 25.29
N THR A 343 15.88 -15.77 24.45
CA THR A 343 15.52 -15.53 23.04
C THR A 343 14.23 -14.73 22.92
N HIS A 344 13.19 -15.12 23.65
CA HIS A 344 11.91 -14.40 23.65
C HIS A 344 12.05 -12.95 24.10
N THR A 345 12.82 -12.71 25.19
CA THR A 345 13.02 -11.37 25.75
C THR A 345 13.75 -10.43 24.79
N ASN A 346 14.71 -10.94 24.01
CA ASN A 346 15.48 -10.12 23.06
C ASN A 346 14.59 -9.53 21.95
N TYR A 347 13.47 -10.17 21.60
CA TYR A 347 12.55 -9.66 20.58
C TYR A 347 11.50 -8.67 21.11
N TYR A 348 11.42 -8.38 22.41
CA TYR A 348 10.58 -7.27 22.90
C TYR A 348 11.00 -5.92 22.31
N GLY A 349 12.27 -5.76 21.95
CA GLY A 349 12.76 -4.59 21.20
C GLY A 349 12.05 -4.45 19.85
N CYS A 350 11.83 -5.54 19.12
CA CYS A 350 11.12 -5.52 17.83
C CYS A 350 9.66 -5.10 17.99
N TYR A 351 8.93 -5.67 18.96
CA TYR A 351 7.55 -5.27 19.23
C TYR A 351 7.45 -3.81 19.65
N THR A 352 8.40 -3.33 20.46
CA THR A 352 8.46 -1.92 20.89
C THR A 352 8.71 -0.99 19.70
N ALA A 353 9.66 -1.32 18.82
CA ALA A 353 9.94 -0.55 17.62
C ALA A 353 8.74 -0.51 16.66
N ILE A 354 8.07 -1.64 16.46
CA ILE A 354 6.84 -1.70 15.66
C ILE A 354 5.76 -0.80 16.25
N ASN A 355 5.55 -0.85 17.57
CA ASN A 355 4.58 0.02 18.22
C ASN A 355 4.93 1.51 18.04
N GLN A 356 6.20 1.89 18.17
CA GLN A 356 6.66 3.26 17.91
C GLN A 356 6.42 3.70 16.45
N ILE A 357 6.73 2.83 15.48
CA ILE A 357 6.50 3.11 14.06
C ILE A 357 4.99 3.31 13.78
N ASN A 358 4.14 2.46 14.34
CA ASN A 358 2.70 2.50 14.11
C ASN A 358 2.03 3.72 14.74
N THR A 359 2.53 4.13 15.92
CA THR A 359 2.00 5.28 16.70
C THR A 359 2.62 6.61 16.28
N GLY A 360 3.78 6.61 15.62
CA GLY A 360 4.37 7.81 15.03
C GLY A 360 3.57 8.29 13.82
N GLN A 361 3.22 9.58 13.79
CA GLN A 361 2.44 10.16 12.69
C GLN A 361 3.23 10.24 11.37
N ASP A 362 4.57 10.33 11.42
CA ASP A 362 5.37 10.76 10.26
C ASP A 362 6.27 9.68 9.61
N LEU A 363 6.38 8.47 10.18
CA LEU A 363 7.35 7.47 9.68
C LEU A 363 6.80 6.66 8.50
N ILE A 364 5.54 6.22 8.58
CA ILE A 364 4.81 5.50 7.53
C ILE A 364 3.33 5.90 7.56
N GLU A 365 3.02 7.03 6.91
CA GLU A 365 1.70 7.68 6.99
C GLU A 365 0.54 6.73 6.61
N ASN A 366 0.73 5.91 5.57
CA ASN A 366 -0.32 5.04 5.02
C ASN A 366 -0.18 3.56 5.40
N PHE A 367 0.79 3.20 6.24
CA PHE A 367 1.08 1.80 6.56
C PHE A 367 1.21 1.56 8.06
N MET A 368 0.90 0.34 8.46
CA MET A 368 1.07 -0.15 9.82
C MET A 368 1.81 -1.48 9.77
N LEU A 369 2.84 -1.65 10.57
CA LEU A 369 3.52 -2.93 10.70
C LEU A 369 2.72 -3.85 11.64
N SER A 370 2.46 -5.08 11.23
CA SER A 370 1.83 -6.10 12.08
C SER A 370 2.79 -7.27 12.29
N PRO A 371 3.26 -7.50 13.53
CA PRO A 371 4.15 -8.62 13.82
C PRO A 371 3.37 -9.93 13.89
N SER A 372 3.86 -10.97 13.24
CA SER A 372 3.42 -12.35 13.41
C SER A 372 4.51 -13.16 14.12
N THR A 373 4.11 -13.96 15.10
CA THR A 373 5.04 -14.90 15.74
C THR A 373 5.25 -16.11 14.84
N PHE A 374 6.49 -16.35 14.47
CA PHE A 374 6.87 -17.26 13.39
C PHE A 374 7.98 -18.24 13.81
N ASP A 375 7.72 -19.08 14.80
CA ASP A 375 8.74 -19.97 15.36
C ASP A 375 8.91 -21.26 14.54
N CYS A 376 9.59 -21.15 13.40
CA CYS A 376 9.95 -22.29 12.55
C CYS A 376 11.39 -22.78 12.80
N GLY A 377 11.76 -22.90 14.08
CA GLY A 377 13.11 -23.18 14.54
C GLY A 377 13.65 -22.01 15.37
N VAL A 378 14.34 -22.33 16.48
CA VAL A 378 14.78 -21.31 17.45
C VAL A 378 16.28 -21.41 17.72
N SER A 379 16.80 -22.59 17.96
CA SER A 379 18.21 -22.83 18.29
C SER A 379 18.93 -23.68 17.25
N GLU A 380 18.20 -24.59 16.60
CA GLU A 380 18.75 -25.61 15.71
C GLU A 380 18.05 -25.59 14.34
N TYR A 381 18.78 -26.05 13.33
CA TYR A 381 18.24 -26.25 11.99
C TYR A 381 17.87 -27.71 11.75
N ASN A 382 16.60 -27.96 11.48
CA ASN A 382 16.11 -29.20 10.91
C ASN A 382 15.38 -28.90 9.60
N SER A 383 15.93 -29.36 8.48
CA SER A 383 15.45 -28.99 7.14
C SER A 383 13.99 -29.39 6.89
N THR A 384 13.60 -30.59 7.34
CA THR A 384 12.25 -31.12 7.13
C THR A 384 11.23 -30.40 8.00
N PHE A 385 11.56 -30.19 9.27
CA PHE A 385 10.71 -29.45 10.20
C PHE A 385 10.51 -28.00 9.73
N MET A 386 11.61 -27.31 9.40
CA MET A 386 11.57 -25.91 8.97
C MET A 386 10.76 -25.78 7.68
N TYR A 387 11.00 -26.61 6.66
CA TYR A 387 10.22 -26.60 5.42
C TYR A 387 8.72 -26.79 5.67
N ASN A 388 8.34 -27.78 6.48
CA ASN A 388 6.94 -28.07 6.81
C ASN A 388 6.29 -26.95 7.64
N CYS A 389 7.06 -26.25 8.47
CA CYS A 389 6.55 -25.13 9.26
C CYS A 389 6.32 -23.90 8.39
N PHE A 390 7.31 -23.53 7.56
CA PHE A 390 7.21 -22.41 6.64
C PHE A 390 6.09 -22.60 5.61
N SER A 391 5.90 -23.81 5.08
CA SER A 391 4.83 -24.08 4.11
C SER A 391 3.43 -23.95 4.71
N LYS A 392 3.23 -24.33 5.98
CA LYS A 392 1.94 -24.21 6.67
C LYS A 392 1.57 -22.79 7.05
N LYS A 393 2.57 -21.93 7.27
CA LYS A 393 2.37 -20.54 7.73
C LYS A 393 2.79 -19.53 6.65
N PHE A 394 2.86 -19.94 5.40
CA PHE A 394 3.46 -19.15 4.33
C PHE A 394 2.89 -17.72 4.25
N ASP A 395 1.57 -17.57 4.38
CA ASP A 395 0.85 -16.29 4.33
C ASP A 395 1.09 -15.35 5.52
N ASP A 396 1.74 -15.85 6.59
CA ASP A 396 2.04 -15.09 7.80
C ASP A 396 3.49 -14.58 7.85
N ILE A 397 4.35 -15.00 6.92
CA ILE A 397 5.74 -14.54 6.83
C ILE A 397 5.81 -13.04 6.56
N GLY A 398 4.91 -12.53 5.72
CA GLY A 398 4.87 -11.12 5.35
C GLY A 398 6.03 -10.70 4.44
N VAL A 399 6.42 -9.43 4.49
CA VAL A 399 7.41 -8.84 3.56
C VAL A 399 8.86 -8.94 4.03
N MET A 400 9.06 -9.26 5.30
CA MET A 400 10.38 -9.42 5.92
C MET A 400 10.30 -10.39 7.09
N HIS A 401 11.42 -11.03 7.39
CA HIS A 401 11.53 -11.98 8.49
C HIS A 401 12.66 -11.58 9.45
N PHE A 402 12.35 -11.57 10.75
CA PHE A 402 13.31 -11.45 11.82
C PHE A 402 13.60 -12.86 12.36
N PRO A 403 14.62 -13.56 11.83
CA PRO A 403 14.96 -14.90 12.29
C PRO A 403 15.53 -14.84 13.70
N SER A 404 15.56 -15.98 14.37
CA SER A 404 16.27 -16.18 15.63
C SER A 404 17.76 -15.77 15.51
N SER A 405 18.38 -15.43 16.64
CA SER A 405 19.80 -15.05 16.73
C SER A 405 20.78 -16.17 16.36
N PHE A 406 20.35 -17.43 16.35
CA PHE A 406 21.22 -18.58 16.13
C PHE A 406 21.57 -18.77 14.66
N THR A 407 22.87 -18.79 14.35
CA THR A 407 23.40 -18.97 12.98
C THR A 407 22.82 -20.17 12.23
N PRO A 408 22.68 -21.37 12.84
CA PRO A 408 22.05 -22.51 12.15
C PRO A 408 20.63 -22.20 11.70
N VAL A 409 19.85 -21.49 12.51
CA VAL A 409 18.47 -21.12 12.17
C VAL A 409 18.45 -20.09 11.06
N VAL A 410 19.25 -19.03 11.15
CA VAL A 410 19.33 -17.99 10.09
C VAL A 410 19.71 -18.60 8.74
N SER A 411 20.80 -19.38 8.71
CA SER A 411 21.25 -20.06 7.50
C SER A 411 20.22 -21.07 6.99
N GLY A 412 19.57 -21.80 7.91
CA GLY A 412 18.47 -22.72 7.62
C GLY A 412 17.27 -22.05 6.96
N THR A 413 16.86 -20.89 7.46
CA THR A 413 15.76 -20.09 6.88
C THR A 413 16.12 -19.64 5.47
N MET A 414 17.34 -19.14 5.27
CA MET A 414 17.85 -18.73 3.94
C MET A 414 17.90 -19.89 2.94
N LEU A 415 18.14 -21.12 3.40
CA LEU A 415 18.12 -22.32 2.56
C LEU A 415 16.70 -22.86 2.31
N THR A 416 15.74 -22.50 3.16
CA THR A 416 14.38 -23.05 3.11
C THR A 416 13.43 -22.18 2.28
N LEU A 417 13.47 -20.85 2.43
CA LEU A 417 12.57 -19.94 1.71
C LEU A 417 12.67 -20.05 0.17
N PRO A 418 13.87 -20.14 -0.44
CA PRO A 418 13.97 -20.31 -1.90
C PRO A 418 13.33 -21.61 -2.40
N LYS A 419 13.31 -22.68 -1.58
CA LYS A 419 12.63 -23.94 -1.93
C LYS A 419 11.11 -23.81 -1.98
N LEU A 420 10.56 -22.76 -1.36
CA LEU A 420 9.15 -22.39 -1.40
C LEU A 420 8.86 -21.29 -2.43
N ASN A 421 9.79 -21.04 -3.38
CA ASN A 421 9.70 -19.95 -4.35
C ASN A 421 9.51 -18.58 -3.70
N HIS A 422 10.15 -18.37 -2.55
CA HIS A 422 10.05 -17.12 -1.81
C HIS A 422 11.43 -16.57 -1.48
N SER A 423 11.57 -15.26 -1.54
CA SER A 423 12.81 -14.56 -1.25
C SER A 423 12.47 -13.21 -0.66
N ILE A 424 12.70 -13.08 0.63
CA ILE A 424 12.43 -11.86 1.40
C ILE A 424 13.66 -11.48 2.21
N PRO A 425 13.79 -10.20 2.58
CA PRO A 425 14.82 -9.76 3.50
C PRO A 425 14.74 -10.49 4.84
N LEU A 426 15.88 -11.00 5.30
CA LEU A 426 16.09 -11.50 6.66
C LEU A 426 16.96 -10.51 7.43
N ILE A 427 16.44 -10.00 8.54
CA ILE A 427 17.14 -9.03 9.38
C ILE A 427 17.40 -9.64 10.75
N ALA A 428 18.63 -10.09 11.01
CA ALA A 428 18.99 -10.64 12.31
C ALA A 428 19.47 -9.55 13.30
N GLY A 429 18.98 -9.62 14.53
CA GLY A 429 19.38 -8.70 15.61
C GLY A 429 20.70 -9.06 16.28
N MET A 430 21.06 -10.35 16.31
CA MET A 430 22.18 -10.86 17.15
C MET A 430 22.97 -12.01 16.51
N SER A 431 22.79 -12.25 15.20
CA SER A 431 23.54 -13.30 14.51
C SER A 431 24.85 -12.74 13.99
N ASN A 432 25.97 -13.20 14.56
CA ASN A 432 27.27 -12.52 14.47
C ASN A 432 28.35 -13.37 13.79
N ASP A 433 27.97 -14.53 13.27
CA ASP A 433 28.88 -15.46 12.60
C ASP A 433 29.28 -14.91 11.23
N ASP A 434 30.56 -14.97 10.90
CA ASP A 434 31.14 -14.44 9.68
C ASP A 434 30.66 -15.22 8.44
N VAL A 435 30.28 -16.49 8.60
CA VAL A 435 29.74 -17.32 7.51
C VAL A 435 28.51 -16.69 6.86
N LEU A 436 27.75 -15.88 7.59
CA LEU A 436 26.54 -15.22 7.11
C LEU A 436 26.83 -13.95 6.29
N THR A 437 28.08 -13.49 6.25
CA THR A 437 28.45 -12.25 5.54
C THR A 437 28.65 -12.41 4.04
N LEU A 438 28.61 -13.65 3.52
CA LEU A 438 28.85 -13.98 2.11
C LEU A 438 27.66 -13.58 1.21
N PRO A 439 27.72 -12.45 0.47
CA PRO A 439 26.55 -11.95 -0.26
C PRO A 439 26.11 -12.87 -1.40
N GLN A 440 27.05 -13.63 -1.97
CA GLN A 440 26.76 -14.60 -3.02
C GLN A 440 25.93 -15.79 -2.50
N LYS A 441 26.06 -16.13 -1.23
CA LYS A 441 25.34 -17.25 -0.59
C LYS A 441 24.07 -16.79 0.11
N TYR A 442 24.07 -15.56 0.66
CA TYR A 442 22.99 -15.01 1.47
C TYR A 442 22.59 -13.59 1.00
N PRO A 443 22.07 -13.43 -0.22
CA PRO A 443 21.86 -12.10 -0.84
C PRO A 443 20.76 -11.26 -0.17
N PHE A 444 19.84 -11.89 0.55
CA PHE A 444 18.75 -11.22 1.28
C PHE A 444 19.00 -11.12 2.79
N PHE A 445 20.21 -11.43 3.25
CA PHE A 445 20.53 -11.36 4.67
C PHE A 445 21.12 -10.00 5.04
N SER A 446 20.67 -9.47 6.16
CA SER A 446 21.25 -8.31 6.82
C SER A 446 21.26 -8.54 8.32
N ARG A 447 22.20 -7.90 9.01
CA ARG A 447 22.27 -7.92 10.48
C ARG A 447 22.54 -6.53 11.02
N THR A 448 22.05 -6.28 12.23
CA THR A 448 22.33 -5.03 12.97
C THR A 448 23.50 -5.17 13.94
N SER A 449 24.02 -6.38 14.10
CA SER A 449 25.11 -6.71 14.99
C SER A 449 26.48 -6.76 14.29
N PHE A 450 27.54 -6.57 15.07
CA PHE A 450 28.92 -6.66 14.60
C PHE A 450 29.39 -8.13 14.57
N ASP A 451 30.45 -8.37 13.80
CA ASP A 451 31.09 -9.69 13.71
C ASP A 451 31.89 -10.02 14.97
N TYR A 452 31.71 -11.23 15.52
CA TYR A 452 32.42 -11.64 16.74
C TYR A 452 33.93 -11.76 16.53
N VAL A 453 34.40 -12.00 15.30
CA VAL A 453 35.83 -12.11 14.98
C VAL A 453 36.63 -10.89 15.43
N TYR A 454 36.00 -9.71 15.49
CA TYR A 454 36.68 -8.48 15.90
C TYR A 454 36.71 -8.21 17.41
N VAL A 455 36.00 -8.96 18.24
CA VAL A 455 35.90 -8.66 19.69
C VAL A 455 37.26 -8.74 20.38
N ALA A 456 37.96 -9.87 20.23
CA ALA A 456 39.27 -10.05 20.83
C ALA A 456 40.28 -9.00 20.32
N ALA A 457 40.21 -8.66 19.03
CA ALA A 457 41.08 -7.65 18.42
C ALA A 457 40.89 -6.24 19.02
N GLN A 458 39.68 -5.87 19.50
CA GLN A 458 39.50 -4.56 20.14
C GLN A 458 40.24 -4.47 21.49
N PHE A 459 40.44 -5.58 22.21
CA PHE A 459 41.23 -5.57 23.44
C PHE A 459 42.66 -5.10 23.19
N ILE A 460 43.29 -5.53 22.09
CA ILE A 460 44.65 -5.09 21.73
C ILE A 460 44.74 -3.56 21.67
N LYS A 461 43.75 -2.89 21.06
CA LYS A 461 43.76 -1.42 20.96
C LYS A 461 43.68 -0.77 22.33
N VAL A 462 42.77 -1.24 23.19
CA VAL A 462 42.61 -0.70 24.56
C VAL A 462 43.89 -0.94 25.37
N LEU A 463 44.40 -2.16 25.35
CA LEU A 463 45.61 -2.56 26.06
C LEU A 463 46.83 -1.77 25.61
N TYR A 464 46.97 -1.56 24.29
CA TYR A 464 48.01 -0.72 23.73
C TYR A 464 47.95 0.72 24.27
N THR A 465 46.76 1.33 24.33
CA THR A 465 46.60 2.69 24.91
C THR A 465 46.91 2.74 26.41
N MET A 466 46.69 1.65 27.13
CA MET A 466 47.05 1.51 28.54
C MET A 466 48.54 1.19 28.76
N GLY A 467 49.33 1.08 27.70
CA GLY A 467 50.78 0.81 27.78
C GLY A 467 51.13 -0.67 27.94
N TRP A 468 50.17 -1.59 27.84
CA TRP A 468 50.47 -3.02 27.84
C TRP A 468 51.15 -3.42 26.53
N LYS A 469 52.23 -4.19 26.64
CA LYS A 469 53.02 -4.67 25.50
C LYS A 469 53.14 -6.19 25.42
N ASN A 470 52.75 -6.89 26.47
CA ASN A 470 52.93 -8.34 26.55
C ASN A 470 51.66 -8.98 27.11
N CYS A 471 51.24 -10.09 26.53
CA CYS A 471 50.16 -10.94 27.03
C CYS A 471 50.44 -12.41 26.75
N ALA A 472 49.74 -13.30 27.45
CA ALA A 472 49.49 -14.66 27.00
C ALA A 472 48.10 -14.71 26.35
N VAL A 473 47.88 -15.70 25.49
CA VAL A 473 46.56 -15.96 24.89
C VAL A 473 46.27 -17.45 24.91
N LEU A 474 45.03 -17.79 25.22
CA LEU A 474 44.48 -19.13 25.03
C LEU A 474 43.24 -19.04 24.17
N TYR A 475 43.07 -20.00 23.26
CA TYR A 475 41.86 -20.12 22.45
C TYR A 475 41.40 -21.57 22.36
N GLN A 476 40.10 -21.78 22.20
CA GLN A 476 39.55 -23.13 21.98
C GLN A 476 39.52 -23.45 20.48
N VAL A 477 39.84 -24.69 20.11
CA VAL A 477 39.84 -25.14 18.71
C VAL A 477 38.41 -25.42 18.24
N GLU A 478 37.68 -24.35 17.94
CA GLU A 478 36.41 -24.36 17.20
C GLU A 478 36.45 -23.26 16.13
N PRO A 479 35.64 -23.34 15.05
CA PRO A 479 35.71 -22.41 13.92
C PRO A 479 35.68 -20.93 14.33
N LEU A 480 34.73 -20.54 15.19
CA LEU A 480 34.57 -19.16 15.64
C LEU A 480 35.78 -18.65 16.45
N TYR A 481 36.20 -19.40 17.46
CA TYR A 481 37.31 -18.99 18.34
C TYR A 481 38.66 -19.00 17.63
N THR A 482 38.83 -19.92 16.66
CA THR A 482 40.01 -19.95 15.80
C THR A 482 40.08 -18.69 14.94
N ALA A 483 38.97 -18.27 14.32
CA ALA A 483 38.90 -17.03 13.54
C ALA A 483 39.17 -15.80 14.43
N MET A 484 38.57 -15.73 15.63
CA MET A 484 38.83 -14.67 16.61
C MET A 484 40.31 -14.62 17.04
N TYR A 485 40.95 -15.77 17.26
CA TYR A 485 42.36 -15.86 17.59
C TYR A 485 43.25 -15.37 16.45
N GLN A 486 42.98 -15.77 15.20
CA GLN A 486 43.71 -15.31 14.04
C GLN A 486 43.65 -13.78 13.93
N GLN A 487 42.45 -13.20 14.03
CA GLN A 487 42.29 -11.75 13.98
C GLN A 487 42.97 -11.04 15.15
N PHE A 488 42.98 -11.67 16.34
CA PHE A 488 43.70 -11.18 17.52
C PHE A 488 45.21 -11.14 17.27
N VAL A 489 45.81 -12.20 16.73
CA VAL A 489 47.25 -12.28 16.43
C VAL A 489 47.65 -11.21 15.41
N GLU A 490 46.94 -11.11 14.28
CA GLU A 490 47.20 -10.07 13.27
C GLU A 490 47.13 -8.65 13.86
N THR A 491 46.16 -8.42 14.75
CA THR A 491 46.02 -7.12 15.42
C THR A 491 47.15 -6.90 16.43
N ALA A 492 47.54 -7.91 17.19
CA ALA A 492 48.65 -7.85 18.14
C ALA A 492 49.95 -7.46 17.44
N GLU A 493 50.25 -8.07 16.30
CA GLU A 493 51.41 -7.75 15.46
C GLU A 493 51.40 -6.28 15.01
N LYS A 494 50.26 -5.82 14.47
CA LYS A 494 50.09 -4.43 14.02
C LYS A 494 50.35 -3.40 15.12
N TYR A 495 50.02 -3.70 16.36
CA TYR A 495 50.21 -2.81 17.51
C TYR A 495 51.48 -3.10 18.32
N ASN A 496 52.36 -3.97 17.83
CA ASN A 496 53.59 -4.42 18.51
C ASN A 496 53.31 -4.95 19.93
N MET A 497 52.30 -5.80 20.06
CA MET A 497 51.97 -6.52 21.29
C MET A 497 52.53 -7.94 21.20
N ASN A 498 53.37 -8.31 22.16
CA ASN A 498 54.03 -9.62 22.19
C ASN A 498 53.13 -10.66 22.86
N ILE A 499 52.96 -11.80 22.20
CA ILE A 499 52.29 -12.98 22.76
C ILE A 499 53.36 -13.91 23.33
N LEU A 500 53.44 -14.01 24.66
CA LEU A 500 54.57 -14.61 25.38
C LEU A 500 54.55 -16.14 25.43
N ASN A 501 53.37 -16.77 25.45
CA ASN A 501 53.27 -18.22 25.45
C ASN A 501 53.49 -18.79 24.04
N ARG A 502 54.13 -19.97 23.95
CA ARG A 502 54.46 -20.63 22.68
C ARG A 502 53.21 -20.96 21.86
N GLU A 503 53.31 -20.74 20.55
CA GLU A 503 52.18 -20.88 19.62
C GLU A 503 51.46 -22.23 19.68
N TYR A 504 52.22 -23.32 19.68
CA TYR A 504 51.68 -24.69 19.71
C TYR A 504 51.03 -25.07 21.07
N LEU A 505 51.13 -24.21 22.10
CA LEU A 505 50.51 -24.37 23.43
C LEU A 505 49.52 -23.23 23.74
N ARG A 506 48.97 -22.58 22.70
CA ARG A 506 47.88 -21.61 22.85
C ARG A 506 46.48 -22.23 22.70
N ALA A 507 46.41 -23.41 22.08
CA ALA A 507 45.18 -24.01 21.59
C ALA A 507 44.65 -25.08 22.56
N ILE A 508 43.51 -24.83 23.20
CA ILE A 508 42.76 -25.83 23.95
C ILE A 508 41.95 -26.68 22.95
N PRO A 509 42.12 -28.02 22.93
CA PRO A 509 41.38 -28.87 21.99
C PRO A 509 39.86 -28.70 22.09
N GLY A 510 39.16 -28.77 20.95
CA GLY A 510 37.72 -28.51 20.87
C GLY A 510 36.85 -29.55 21.60
N ASP A 511 37.37 -30.74 21.84
CA ASP A 511 36.71 -31.81 22.60
C ASP A 511 36.84 -31.65 24.12
N VAL A 512 37.65 -30.70 24.60
CA VAL A 512 37.69 -30.33 26.02
C VAL A 512 36.44 -29.54 26.36
N ASN A 513 35.52 -30.20 27.07
CA ASN A 513 34.22 -29.64 27.45
C ASN A 513 34.05 -29.38 28.96
N ASN A 514 35.03 -29.77 29.79
CA ASN A 514 34.98 -29.66 31.25
C ASN A 514 36.39 -29.68 31.87
N TYR A 515 36.43 -29.50 33.19
CA TYR A 515 37.67 -29.49 33.98
C TYR A 515 38.43 -30.83 33.95
N GLU A 516 37.75 -31.98 34.03
CA GLU A 516 38.41 -33.29 34.01
C GLU A 516 39.13 -33.55 32.69
N ALA A 517 38.51 -33.18 31.57
CA ALA A 517 39.12 -33.24 30.25
C ALA A 517 40.33 -32.28 30.14
N LEU A 518 40.24 -31.09 30.75
CA LEU A 518 41.31 -30.10 30.75
C LEU A 518 42.56 -30.57 31.53
N LEU A 519 42.41 -31.43 32.56
CA LEU A 519 43.53 -31.99 33.30
C LEU A 519 44.50 -32.80 32.42
N ASN A 520 44.00 -33.37 31.31
CA ASN A 520 44.85 -34.07 30.34
C ASN A 520 45.71 -33.13 29.49
N HIS A 521 45.51 -31.82 29.61
CA HIS A 521 46.17 -30.76 28.84
C HIS A 521 46.79 -29.69 29.75
N THR A 522 47.20 -30.07 30.96
CA THR A 522 47.80 -29.16 31.97
C THR A 522 49.01 -28.39 31.45
N GLU A 523 49.74 -28.94 30.47
CA GLU A 523 50.88 -28.29 29.83
C GLU A 523 50.53 -26.96 29.16
N ILE A 524 49.30 -26.82 28.64
CA ILE A 524 48.81 -25.58 28.01
C ILE A 524 48.69 -24.47 29.06
N VAL A 525 48.09 -24.80 30.20
CA VAL A 525 47.87 -23.85 31.31
C VAL A 525 49.20 -23.53 32.00
N GLN A 526 50.06 -24.54 32.17
CA GLN A 526 51.39 -24.36 32.73
C GLN A 526 52.28 -23.46 31.86
N GLU A 527 52.13 -23.51 30.53
CA GLU A 527 52.86 -22.62 29.62
C GLU A 527 52.50 -21.15 29.85
N VAL A 528 51.24 -20.83 30.15
CA VAL A 528 50.84 -19.46 30.51
C VAL A 528 51.57 -19.01 31.78
N ILE A 529 51.63 -19.86 32.81
CA ILE A 529 52.36 -19.57 34.06
C ILE A 529 53.85 -19.34 33.76
N ASN A 530 54.46 -20.24 32.99
CA ASN A 530 55.89 -20.19 32.67
C ASN A 530 56.27 -18.99 31.78
N SER A 531 55.32 -18.45 31.01
CA SER A 531 55.55 -17.28 30.16
C SER A 531 55.78 -15.97 30.92
N ASN A 532 55.50 -15.95 32.24
CA ASN A 532 55.51 -14.75 33.10
C ASN A 532 54.59 -13.62 32.61
N ALA A 533 53.59 -13.94 31.77
CA ALA A 533 52.58 -12.99 31.37
C ALA A 533 51.71 -12.60 32.58
N ARG A 534 51.52 -11.30 32.78
CA ARG A 534 50.57 -10.75 33.77
C ARG A 534 49.18 -10.52 33.21
N LEU A 535 49.03 -10.63 31.90
CA LEU A 535 47.79 -10.43 31.17
C LEU A 535 47.52 -11.66 30.34
N LEU A 536 46.35 -12.28 30.51
CA LEU A 536 45.87 -13.40 29.73
C LEU A 536 44.60 -13.01 28.98
N ILE A 537 44.59 -13.29 27.69
CA ILE A 537 43.40 -13.19 26.84
C ILE A 537 42.85 -14.60 26.62
N MET A 538 41.57 -14.82 26.92
CA MET A 538 40.90 -16.10 26.72
C MET A 538 39.84 -15.98 25.65
N ILE A 539 39.99 -16.73 24.56
CA ILE A 539 39.12 -16.73 23.39
C ILE A 539 38.45 -18.12 23.30
N MET A 540 37.45 -18.35 24.14
CA MET A 540 36.83 -19.68 24.30
C MET A 540 35.45 -19.58 24.96
N LEU A 541 34.74 -20.71 25.05
CA LEU A 541 33.47 -20.80 25.78
C LEU A 541 33.61 -20.45 27.27
N ALA A 542 32.52 -19.97 27.87
CA ALA A 542 32.48 -19.56 29.28
C ALA A 542 32.82 -20.71 30.23
N ASP A 543 32.25 -21.90 30.01
CA ASP A 543 32.45 -23.06 30.87
C ASP A 543 33.93 -23.52 30.87
N ILE A 544 34.58 -23.49 29.71
CA ILE A 544 36.01 -23.79 29.57
C ILE A 544 36.86 -22.70 30.19
N SER A 545 36.42 -21.44 30.09
CA SER A 545 37.10 -20.34 30.75
C SER A 545 37.12 -20.53 32.26
N ILE A 546 35.98 -20.92 32.85
CA ILE A 546 35.85 -21.20 34.29
C ILE A 546 36.73 -22.40 34.67
N ALA A 547 36.66 -23.50 33.94
CA ALA A 547 37.50 -24.68 34.19
C ALA A 547 39.01 -24.36 34.13
N THR A 548 39.42 -23.49 33.21
CA THR A 548 40.81 -23.04 33.09
C THR A 548 41.22 -22.19 34.29
N MET A 549 40.32 -21.35 34.81
CA MET A 549 40.58 -20.57 36.04
C MET A 549 40.72 -21.47 37.27
N ASP A 550 39.90 -22.51 37.39
CA ASP A 550 40.03 -23.49 38.47
C ASP A 550 41.39 -24.20 38.39
N LEU A 551 41.82 -24.58 37.19
CA LEU A 551 43.12 -25.22 37.01
C LEU A 551 44.30 -24.27 37.33
N PHE A 552 44.21 -22.99 36.94
CA PHE A 552 45.20 -21.99 37.36
C PHE A 552 45.32 -21.89 38.89
N TYR A 553 44.19 -21.97 39.60
CA TYR A 553 44.18 -21.93 41.06
C TYR A 553 44.86 -23.17 41.66
N ASP A 554 44.59 -24.36 41.13
CA ASP A 554 45.23 -25.60 41.58
C ASP A 554 46.74 -25.61 41.30
N LEU A 555 47.17 -24.98 40.21
CA LEU A 555 48.59 -24.77 39.87
C LEU A 555 49.26 -23.64 40.67
N GLY A 556 48.55 -23.04 41.62
CA GLY A 556 49.13 -22.11 42.59
C GLY A 556 48.98 -20.62 42.25
N LEU A 557 48.33 -20.24 41.14
CA LEU A 557 48.03 -18.83 40.89
C LEU A 557 46.96 -18.32 41.88
N ARG A 558 47.13 -17.08 42.32
CA ARG A 558 46.27 -16.39 43.28
C ARG A 558 45.88 -15.02 42.74
N ASN A 559 44.99 -14.36 43.47
CA ASN A 559 44.54 -13.01 43.14
C ASN A 559 45.73 -12.05 43.04
N GLY A 560 45.83 -11.36 41.91
CA GLY A 560 46.91 -10.39 41.63
C GLY A 560 48.05 -10.94 40.78
N ASP A 561 48.13 -12.26 40.60
CA ASP A 561 49.18 -12.87 39.77
C ASP A 561 48.88 -12.71 38.27
N LEU A 562 47.59 -12.72 37.90
CA LEU A 562 47.13 -12.66 36.52
C LEU A 562 45.90 -11.74 36.38
N ILE A 563 45.90 -10.91 35.34
CA ILE A 563 44.72 -10.19 34.86
C ILE A 563 44.18 -10.96 33.66
N VAL A 564 42.91 -11.33 33.70
CA VAL A 564 42.28 -12.15 32.66
C VAL A 564 41.20 -11.35 31.95
N LEU A 565 41.25 -11.32 30.62
CA LEU A 565 40.21 -10.76 29.77
C LEU A 565 39.55 -11.88 28.97
N TRP A 566 38.25 -12.02 29.11
CA TRP A 566 37.45 -13.01 28.39
C TRP A 566 36.88 -12.40 27.12
N ALA A 567 37.33 -12.91 25.98
CA ALA A 567 36.77 -12.61 24.66
C ALA A 567 35.80 -13.74 24.29
N MET A 568 34.57 -13.66 24.80
CA MET A 568 33.51 -14.62 24.48
C MET A 568 32.33 -13.97 23.76
N PRO A 569 31.69 -14.68 22.82
CA PRO A 569 30.40 -14.29 22.28
C PRO A 569 29.34 -14.35 23.40
N ALA A 570 28.56 -13.27 23.53
CA ALA A 570 27.43 -13.09 24.45
C ALA A 570 27.65 -12.60 25.90
N TRP A 571 28.87 -12.42 26.40
CA TRP A 571 29.05 -11.89 27.77
C TRP A 571 30.34 -11.07 27.90
N ILE A 572 30.24 -9.74 27.85
CA ILE A 572 31.27 -8.89 28.45
C ILE A 572 30.92 -8.77 29.94
N ASN A 573 31.16 -9.84 30.70
CA ASN A 573 31.19 -9.73 32.14
C ASN A 573 32.62 -9.42 32.56
N THR A 574 32.90 -8.14 32.82
CA THR A 574 34.07 -7.78 33.62
C THR A 574 33.78 -8.21 35.05
N ILE A 575 34.23 -9.39 35.47
CA ILE A 575 34.23 -9.73 36.90
C ILE A 575 35.42 -9.00 37.51
N TYR A 576 35.15 -7.84 38.10
CA TYR A 576 36.03 -7.28 39.10
C TYR A 576 35.96 -8.21 40.30
N VAL A 577 37.02 -8.97 40.60
CA VAL A 577 37.10 -9.73 41.85
C VAL A 577 37.27 -8.70 42.97
N PRO A 578 36.21 -8.34 43.73
CA PRO A 578 36.33 -7.33 44.75
C PRO A 578 37.12 -7.91 45.90
N ARG A 579 37.88 -7.07 46.60
CA ARG A 579 38.67 -7.45 47.78
C ARG A 579 37.84 -7.97 48.97
N SER A 580 36.52 -7.98 48.87
CA SER A 580 35.60 -8.42 49.92
C SER A 580 34.37 -9.05 49.27
N GLY A 581 34.10 -10.31 49.66
CA GLY A 581 33.15 -11.21 49.03
C GLY A 581 31.77 -10.64 48.78
N GLY A 582 31.19 -11.06 47.66
CA GLY A 582 29.79 -10.82 47.35
C GLY A 582 29.50 -10.97 45.87
N LEU A 583 29.31 -12.21 45.41
CA LEU A 583 28.32 -12.55 44.38
C LEU A 583 27.96 -14.03 44.58
N ALA A 584 26.79 -14.24 45.20
CA ALA A 584 26.20 -15.53 45.46
C ALA A 584 25.64 -16.09 44.14
N GLY A 585 26.30 -17.11 43.59
CA GLY A 585 25.84 -17.77 42.36
C GLY A 585 26.59 -19.05 42.01
N TYR A 586 27.83 -19.22 42.50
CA TYR A 586 28.58 -20.47 42.39
C TYR A 586 29.13 -20.84 43.77
N ARG A 587 28.28 -21.40 44.63
CA ARG A 587 28.68 -21.96 45.92
C ARG A 587 29.26 -23.36 45.73
N ARG A 588 30.51 -23.44 45.28
CA ARG A 588 31.44 -24.47 45.76
C ARG A 588 32.73 -23.76 46.19
N ILE A 589 32.95 -23.80 47.51
CA ILE A 589 34.25 -23.74 48.19
C ILE A 589 35.04 -22.43 48.02
N TRP A 590 34.66 -21.39 48.76
CA TRP A 590 35.58 -20.29 49.09
C TRP A 590 35.39 -19.87 50.54
N ASN A 591 35.80 -20.75 51.46
CA ASN A 591 35.91 -20.46 52.88
C ASN A 591 37.02 -21.34 53.46
N LEU A 592 38.29 -20.91 53.39
CA LEU A 592 39.34 -21.38 54.29
C LEU A 592 40.40 -20.28 54.52
N TYR A 593 40.35 -19.73 55.74
CA TYR A 593 41.36 -19.07 56.58
C TYR A 593 42.58 -18.35 55.95
N PRO A 594 42.92 -17.14 56.43
CA PRO A 594 44.28 -16.63 56.31
C PRO A 594 45.21 -17.47 57.18
N ARG A 595 46.35 -17.94 56.65
CA ARG A 595 47.41 -18.56 57.45
C ARG A 595 48.27 -17.48 58.11
N THR A 596 48.52 -17.69 59.40
CA THR A 596 49.77 -17.32 60.10
C THR A 596 50.99 -17.90 59.40
#